data_AF-A0A1F9MJH2-F1
#
_entry.id   AF-A0A1F9MJH2-F1
#
_cell.length_a   1.000
_cell.length_b   1.000
_cell.length_c   1.000
_cell.angle_alpha   90.00
_cell.angle_beta   90.00
_cell.angle_gamma   90.00
#
_symmetry.space_group_name_H-M   'P 1'
#
loop_
_entity.id
_entity.type
_entity.pdbx_description
1 polymer ?
#
loop_
_entity_poly.entity_id
_entity_poly.type
_entity_poly.pdbx_seq_one_letter_code
_entity_poly.pdbx_strand_id
1 'polypeptide(L)'
;EQALAWMAQNYPAEHYGLVIKSHGSGVLSWWGPGSVRSEHPGQVETFFVGYDDEAHDCLTPFEVEAVLARFKDQHHQGRKLDLLVADSCDPAMIEVLYQLHDEVEYFIGSESTIIIGSFRYAGMLSLLKAGPQIDARQLCERIVKDFIDSPEHSSTHDVMAAFALEAIPALVERFDLFAERLLAVRRDHGKFGVKGLVSFYDGAYWDLGKLAEAISQGRGEFATSPGYAELKAAAEEVLTALRATRVSMWYDGDYATGKVGGLSLFWPSKADKYQEYRNYYKTLALSEVTAWDEFLDCWFGVLPE
;
A
#
# COMPACT_ATOMS: atom_id res chain seq x y z
N GLU A 1 -6.75 -16.59 11.13
CA GLU A 1 -6.37 -16.92 12.53
C GLU A 1 -6.03 -18.39 12.75
N GLN A 2 -6.97 -19.33 12.61
CA GLN A 2 -6.74 -20.76 12.93
C GLN A 2 -5.51 -21.36 12.23
N ALA A 3 -5.27 -20.99 10.97
CA ALA A 3 -4.09 -21.44 10.22
C ALA A 3 -2.76 -20.97 10.84
N LEU A 4 -2.67 -19.71 11.30
CA LEU A 4 -1.47 -19.17 11.93
C LEU A 4 -1.24 -19.80 13.32
N ALA A 5 -2.32 -19.99 14.09
CA ALA A 5 -2.27 -20.67 15.37
C ALA A 5 -1.77 -22.12 15.22
N TRP A 6 -2.32 -22.87 14.26
CA TRP A 6 -1.89 -24.23 13.95
C TRP A 6 -0.41 -24.27 13.54
N MET A 7 0.01 -23.32 12.70
CA MET A 7 1.40 -23.22 12.24
C MET A 7 2.37 -22.97 13.39
N ALA A 8 2.10 -21.99 14.27
CA ALA A 8 2.96 -21.72 15.42
C ALA A 8 3.01 -22.87 16.44
N GLN A 9 1.89 -23.59 16.62
CA GLN A 9 1.83 -24.75 17.53
C GLN A 9 2.64 -25.95 17.03
N ASN A 10 2.60 -26.22 15.72
CA ASN A 10 3.25 -27.39 15.13
C ASN A 10 4.69 -27.11 14.66
N TYR A 11 4.99 -25.84 14.37
CA TYR A 11 6.28 -25.37 13.87
C TYR A 11 6.71 -24.11 14.64
N PRO A 12 7.05 -24.23 15.94
CA PRO A 12 7.55 -23.10 16.72
C PRO A 12 8.88 -22.59 16.13
N ALA A 13 8.98 -21.28 15.90
CA ALA A 13 10.14 -20.62 15.30
C ALA A 13 10.39 -19.24 15.93
N GLU A 14 11.62 -18.76 15.84
CA GLU A 14 12.00 -17.41 16.28
C GLU A 14 11.56 -16.33 15.28
N HIS A 15 11.27 -16.70 14.03
CA HIS A 15 10.89 -15.80 12.95
C HIS A 15 9.78 -16.43 12.13
N TYR A 16 8.80 -15.63 11.72
CA TYR A 16 7.66 -16.05 10.92
C TYR A 16 7.46 -15.15 9.70
N GLY A 17 7.23 -15.78 8.55
CA GLY A 17 6.78 -15.11 7.33
C GLY A 17 5.44 -15.66 6.87
N LEU A 18 4.60 -14.79 6.30
CA LEU A 18 3.33 -15.14 5.69
C LEU A 18 3.31 -14.68 4.23
N VAL A 19 2.91 -15.58 3.33
CA VAL A 19 2.61 -15.23 1.93
C VAL A 19 1.12 -15.42 1.71
N ILE A 20 0.43 -14.35 1.31
CA ILE A 20 -0.96 -14.40 0.88
C ILE A 20 -0.97 -14.30 -0.63
N LYS A 21 -1.36 -15.39 -1.30
CA LYS A 21 -1.49 -15.47 -2.75
C LYS A 21 -2.95 -15.56 -3.14
N SER A 22 -3.46 -14.55 -3.83
CA SER A 22 -4.81 -14.57 -4.44
C SER A 22 -4.95 -13.35 -5.37
N HIS A 23 -6.17 -13.04 -5.79
CA HIS A 23 -6.49 -11.69 -6.24
C HIS A 23 -6.35 -10.68 -5.10
N GLY A 24 -6.23 -9.42 -5.50
CA GLY A 24 -6.14 -8.27 -4.61
C GLY A 24 -6.64 -7.03 -5.34
N SER A 25 -6.89 -5.98 -4.58
CA SER A 25 -7.47 -4.75 -5.13
C SER A 25 -7.11 -3.51 -4.32
N GLY A 26 -6.12 -3.57 -3.42
CA GLY A 26 -5.74 -2.44 -2.57
C GLY A 26 -6.79 -2.19 -1.48
N VAL A 27 -7.15 -0.93 -1.23
CA VAL A 27 -8.16 -0.58 -0.20
C VAL A 27 -9.61 -0.67 -0.70
N LEU A 28 -9.83 -0.78 -2.01
CA LEU A 28 -11.17 -0.97 -2.61
C LEU A 28 -11.43 -2.43 -2.92
N SER A 29 -12.67 -2.72 -3.29
CA SER A 29 -13.07 -4.01 -3.87
C SER A 29 -13.43 -3.88 -5.34
N TRP A 30 -13.21 -4.95 -6.10
CA TRP A 30 -13.75 -5.04 -7.46
C TRP A 30 -15.25 -5.41 -7.51
N TRP A 31 -15.84 -5.79 -6.37
CA TRP A 31 -17.26 -6.10 -6.23
C TRP A 31 -18.07 -4.92 -5.69
N GLY A 32 -17.44 -3.74 -5.59
CA GLY A 32 -18.02 -2.57 -4.95
C GLY A 32 -17.79 -2.58 -3.43
N PRO A 33 -18.31 -1.60 -2.68
CA PRO A 33 -18.08 -1.45 -1.24
C PRO A 33 -18.43 -2.71 -0.44
N GLY A 34 -19.21 -3.63 -0.99
CA GLY A 34 -19.70 -4.81 -0.26
C GLY A 34 -20.37 -4.37 1.02
N SER A 35 -20.01 -5.00 2.14
CA SER A 35 -20.64 -4.79 3.43
C SER A 35 -20.01 -3.66 4.28
N VAL A 36 -19.12 -2.85 3.69
CA VAL A 36 -18.47 -1.67 4.32
C VAL A 36 -19.42 -0.48 4.61
N ARG A 37 -20.74 -0.70 4.61
CA ARG A 37 -21.74 0.31 4.98
C ARG A 37 -21.86 0.53 6.50
N SER A 38 -21.14 -0.24 7.33
CA SER A 38 -21.20 -0.11 8.78
C SER A 38 -20.06 0.76 9.32
N GLU A 39 -20.33 1.51 10.39
CA GLU A 39 -19.34 2.26 11.20
C GLU A 39 -18.35 1.33 11.95
N HIS A 40 -18.36 0.02 11.67
CA HIS A 40 -17.61 -1.03 12.35
C HIS A 40 -16.95 -1.98 11.32
N PRO A 41 -15.89 -1.54 10.63
CA PRO A 41 -15.27 -2.27 9.50
C PRO A 41 -14.66 -3.63 9.88
N GLY A 42 -14.44 -3.93 11.16
CA GLY A 42 -13.96 -5.24 11.64
C GLY A 42 -15.02 -6.34 11.82
N GLN A 43 -16.27 -6.12 11.39
CA GLN A 43 -17.39 -7.07 11.53
C GLN A 43 -18.10 -7.41 10.21
N VAL A 44 -17.50 -7.09 9.07
CA VAL A 44 -18.18 -7.17 7.77
C VAL A 44 -17.22 -7.53 6.64
N GLU A 45 -17.70 -8.27 5.63
CA GLU A 45 -17.06 -8.60 4.35
C GLU A 45 -16.41 -7.35 3.71
N THR A 46 -15.09 -7.33 3.69
CA THR A 46 -14.33 -6.13 3.37
C THR A 46 -13.05 -6.52 2.61
N PHE A 47 -12.47 -5.62 1.79
CA PHE A 47 -11.59 -6.06 0.70
C PHE A 47 -10.15 -5.51 0.64
N PHE A 48 -9.18 -6.41 0.44
CA PHE A 48 -7.75 -6.14 0.21
C PHE A 48 -7.06 -7.25 -0.56
N VAL A 49 -7.06 -8.47 -0.03
CA VAL A 49 -6.46 -9.66 -0.66
C VAL A 49 -7.28 -10.92 -0.35
N GLY A 50 -7.01 -12.03 -1.03
CA GLY A 50 -7.57 -13.32 -0.60
C GLY A 50 -9.02 -13.54 -1.02
N TYR A 51 -9.38 -13.14 -2.24
CA TYR A 51 -10.73 -13.31 -2.78
C TYR A 51 -11.17 -14.77 -2.89
N ASP A 52 -12.41 -15.00 -2.48
CA ASP A 52 -13.15 -16.25 -2.60
C ASP A 52 -14.46 -16.01 -3.35
N ASP A 53 -14.53 -16.46 -4.60
CA ASP A 53 -15.69 -16.29 -5.49
C ASP A 53 -16.93 -17.06 -5.01
N GLU A 54 -16.75 -18.16 -4.28
CA GLU A 54 -17.85 -18.99 -3.79
C GLU A 54 -18.49 -18.37 -2.54
N ALA A 55 -17.65 -17.83 -1.65
CA ALA A 55 -18.09 -17.11 -0.47
C ALA A 55 -18.52 -15.66 -0.76
N HIS A 56 -18.13 -15.11 -1.91
CA HIS A 56 -18.25 -13.68 -2.25
C HIS A 56 -17.57 -12.77 -1.20
N ASP A 57 -16.42 -13.21 -0.69
CA ASP A 57 -15.70 -12.55 0.40
C ASP A 57 -14.21 -12.38 0.07
N CYS A 58 -13.54 -11.49 0.78
CA CYS A 58 -12.07 -11.47 0.83
C CYS A 58 -11.59 -10.81 2.13
N LEU A 59 -10.28 -10.72 2.35
CA LEU A 59 -9.71 -10.16 3.57
C LEU A 59 -9.50 -8.65 3.46
N THR A 60 -9.83 -7.87 4.50
CA THR A 60 -9.38 -6.47 4.64
C THR A 60 -7.98 -6.28 5.20
N PRO A 61 -7.42 -5.06 5.08
CA PRO A 61 -6.32 -4.62 5.94
C PRO A 61 -6.67 -4.74 7.43
N PHE A 62 -7.89 -4.38 7.86
CA PHE A 62 -8.37 -4.53 9.26
C PHE A 62 -8.44 -5.97 9.74
N GLU A 63 -8.97 -6.90 8.94
CA GLU A 63 -9.01 -8.32 9.32
C GLU A 63 -7.61 -8.92 9.38
N VAL A 64 -6.75 -8.56 8.43
CA VAL A 64 -5.34 -8.97 8.43
C VAL A 64 -4.63 -8.41 9.66
N GLU A 65 -4.78 -7.11 9.95
CA GLU A 65 -4.26 -6.48 11.17
C GLU A 65 -4.74 -7.22 12.42
N ALA A 66 -6.05 -7.43 12.57
CA ALA A 66 -6.62 -8.06 13.76
C ALA A 66 -6.14 -9.51 13.94
N VAL A 67 -5.98 -10.27 12.85
CA VAL A 67 -5.44 -11.62 12.88
C VAL A 67 -3.94 -11.61 13.24
N LEU A 68 -3.17 -10.67 12.70
CA LEU A 68 -1.74 -10.56 12.98
C LEU A 68 -1.46 -10.03 14.39
N ALA A 69 -2.28 -9.12 14.91
CA ALA A 69 -2.24 -8.68 16.31
C ALA A 69 -2.47 -9.84 17.27
N ARG A 70 -3.50 -10.67 17.01
CA ARG A 70 -3.72 -11.89 17.80
C ARG A 70 -2.57 -12.87 17.69
N PHE A 71 -1.99 -13.04 16.50
CA PHE A 71 -0.81 -13.88 16.31
C PHE A 71 0.41 -13.37 17.10
N LYS A 72 0.72 -12.08 17.00
CA LYS A 72 1.76 -11.39 17.75
C LYS A 72 1.64 -11.68 19.25
N ASP A 73 0.46 -11.42 19.81
CA ASP A 73 0.23 -11.53 21.26
C ASP A 73 0.17 -12.98 21.76
N GLN A 74 -0.50 -13.87 21.02
CA GLN A 74 -0.81 -15.22 21.51
C GLN A 74 0.19 -16.29 21.07
N HIS A 75 0.90 -16.05 19.95
CA HIS A 75 1.71 -17.07 19.28
C HIS A 75 3.14 -16.63 18.96
N HIS A 76 3.43 -15.32 19.01
CA HIS A 76 4.76 -14.81 18.68
C HIS A 76 5.39 -13.93 19.78
N GLN A 77 4.98 -14.11 21.04
CA GLN A 77 5.64 -13.50 22.21
C GLN A 77 5.69 -11.96 22.14
N GLY A 78 4.69 -11.33 21.52
CA GLY A 78 4.63 -9.88 21.33
C GLY A 78 5.50 -9.36 20.18
N ARG A 79 6.16 -10.23 19.41
CA ARG A 79 6.95 -9.84 18.23
C ARG A 79 6.06 -9.74 16.99
N LYS A 80 6.30 -8.71 16.17
CA LYS A 80 5.66 -8.53 14.86
C LYS A 80 5.98 -9.70 13.95
N LEU A 81 5.13 -9.95 12.97
CA LEU A 81 5.45 -10.87 11.87
C LEU A 81 6.64 -10.29 11.10
N ASP A 82 7.71 -11.07 10.91
CA ASP A 82 8.92 -10.57 10.25
C ASP A 82 8.65 -10.17 8.79
N LEU A 83 7.82 -10.93 8.08
CA LEU A 83 7.55 -10.68 6.66
C LEU A 83 6.12 -11.02 6.27
N LEU A 84 5.39 -10.06 5.73
CA LEU A 84 4.16 -10.27 4.97
C LEU A 84 4.41 -10.06 3.48
N VAL A 85 4.14 -11.07 2.67
CA VAL A 85 4.14 -10.96 1.20
C VAL A 85 2.70 -11.03 0.70
N ALA A 86 2.22 -9.97 0.07
CA ALA A 86 0.97 -9.95 -0.67
C ALA A 86 1.26 -10.23 -2.15
N ASP A 87 1.22 -11.51 -2.55
CA ASP A 87 1.32 -11.95 -3.96
C ASP A 87 -0.05 -11.79 -4.64
N SER A 88 -0.44 -10.53 -4.83
CA SER A 88 -1.73 -10.10 -5.38
C SER A 88 -1.65 -8.72 -6.05
N CYS A 89 -2.71 -8.29 -6.74
CA CYS A 89 -2.80 -6.98 -7.37
C CYS A 89 -3.03 -5.84 -6.36
N ASP A 90 -2.31 -4.73 -6.57
CA ASP A 90 -2.47 -3.44 -5.87
C ASP A 90 -2.31 -3.39 -4.33
N PRO A 91 -1.65 -4.35 -3.62
CA PRO A 91 -1.61 -4.31 -2.15
C PRO A 91 -0.62 -3.29 -1.57
N ALA A 92 0.34 -2.77 -2.35
CA ALA A 92 1.31 -1.78 -1.87
C ALA A 92 0.73 -0.36 -1.94
N MET A 93 -0.04 -0.02 -0.91
CA MET A 93 -0.63 1.30 -0.70
C MET A 93 -0.17 1.89 0.63
N ILE A 94 0.02 3.21 0.72
CA ILE A 94 0.39 3.86 1.98
C ILE A 94 -0.65 3.61 3.09
N GLU A 95 -1.93 3.54 2.72
CA GLU A 95 -3.04 3.19 3.61
C GLU A 95 -2.85 1.81 4.24
N VAL A 96 -2.52 0.81 3.42
CA VAL A 96 -2.32 -0.58 3.87
C VAL A 96 -1.07 -0.69 4.72
N LEU A 97 0.04 -0.09 4.28
CA LEU A 97 1.29 -0.16 5.02
C LEU A 97 1.15 0.49 6.40
N TYR A 98 0.43 1.63 6.50
CA TYR A 98 0.17 2.25 7.79
C TYR A 98 -0.80 1.43 8.64
N GLN A 99 -1.84 0.83 8.06
CA GLN A 99 -2.74 -0.05 8.82
C GLN A 99 -2.02 -1.25 9.46
N LEU A 100 -1.00 -1.80 8.79
CA LEU A 100 -0.32 -3.02 9.23
C LEU A 100 0.99 -2.77 10.00
N HIS A 101 1.42 -1.52 10.17
CA HIS A 101 2.78 -1.21 10.63
C HIS A 101 3.10 -1.68 12.05
N ASP A 102 2.10 -1.85 12.91
CA ASP A 102 2.27 -2.36 14.27
C ASP A 102 2.29 -3.89 14.39
N GLU A 103 2.00 -4.59 13.28
CA GLU A 103 1.88 -6.04 13.23
C GLU A 103 2.91 -6.73 12.34
N VAL A 104 3.56 -5.99 11.46
CA VAL A 104 4.50 -6.51 10.46
C VAL A 104 5.81 -5.72 10.47
N GLU A 105 6.95 -6.38 10.34
CA GLU A 105 8.27 -5.72 10.19
C GLU A 105 8.56 -5.33 8.75
N TYR A 106 8.39 -6.27 7.81
CA TYR A 106 8.59 -6.05 6.38
C TYR A 106 7.39 -6.47 5.55
N PHE A 107 7.06 -5.67 4.53
CA PHE A 107 5.97 -5.95 3.59
C PHE A 107 6.49 -6.00 2.16
N ILE A 108 6.04 -6.97 1.39
CA ILE A 108 6.27 -7.05 -0.05
C ILE A 108 4.93 -7.02 -0.77
N GLY A 109 4.79 -6.12 -1.74
CA GLY A 109 3.58 -5.99 -2.55
C GLY A 109 3.78 -5.12 -3.79
N SER A 110 2.78 -5.10 -4.65
CA SER A 110 2.74 -4.32 -5.89
C SER A 110 1.80 -3.13 -5.74
N GLU A 111 2.16 -1.97 -6.30
CA GLU A 111 1.24 -0.82 -6.40
C GLU A 111 0.30 -0.90 -7.60
N SER A 112 0.47 -1.93 -8.44
CA SER A 112 -0.28 -2.21 -9.68
C SER A 112 -0.76 -3.66 -9.72
N THR A 113 -1.44 -4.04 -10.80
CA THR A 113 -1.72 -5.44 -11.11
C THR A 113 -0.43 -6.23 -11.32
N ILE A 114 -0.44 -7.49 -10.94
CA ILE A 114 0.66 -8.44 -11.19
C ILE A 114 0.17 -9.62 -12.01
N ILE A 115 1.07 -10.28 -12.72
CA ILE A 115 0.76 -11.53 -13.41
C ILE A 115 0.69 -12.70 -12.44
N ILE A 116 -0.34 -13.53 -12.62
CA ILE A 116 -0.48 -14.82 -11.95
C ILE A 116 0.76 -15.67 -12.24
N GLY A 117 1.51 -16.00 -11.19
CA GLY A 117 2.70 -16.86 -11.29
C GLY A 117 4.03 -16.12 -11.48
N SER A 118 4.04 -14.78 -11.40
CA SER A 118 5.27 -13.97 -11.40
C SER A 118 6.18 -14.26 -10.19
N PHE A 119 5.61 -14.64 -9.05
CA PHE A 119 6.35 -14.95 -7.83
C PHE A 119 7.01 -16.34 -7.85
N ARG A 120 8.34 -16.40 -7.68
CA ARG A 120 9.14 -17.63 -7.77
C ARG A 120 9.32 -18.31 -6.41
N TYR A 121 8.26 -18.93 -5.91
CA TYR A 121 8.22 -19.67 -4.62
C TYR A 121 9.38 -20.65 -4.44
N ALA A 122 9.72 -21.43 -5.46
CA ALA A 122 10.80 -22.42 -5.38
C ALA A 122 12.17 -21.78 -5.10
N GLY A 123 12.41 -20.58 -5.62
CA GLY A 123 13.63 -19.82 -5.37
C GLY A 123 13.72 -19.36 -3.92
N MET A 124 12.66 -18.71 -3.42
CA MET A 124 12.55 -18.28 -2.02
C MET A 124 12.74 -19.45 -1.04
N LEU A 125 12.04 -20.57 -1.26
CA LEU A 125 12.15 -21.76 -0.40
C LEU A 125 13.55 -22.39 -0.46
N SER A 126 14.20 -22.38 -1.63
CA SER A 126 15.57 -22.87 -1.77
C SER A 126 16.57 -22.00 -1.02
N LEU A 127 16.39 -20.68 -1.05
CA LEU A 127 17.21 -19.73 -0.30
C LEU A 127 17.06 -19.96 1.22
N LEU A 128 15.83 -20.06 1.72
CA LEU A 128 15.54 -20.33 3.13
C LEU A 128 16.09 -21.68 3.59
N LYS A 129 15.99 -22.72 2.75
CA LYS A 129 16.56 -24.04 3.06
C LYS A 129 18.09 -24.01 3.14
N ALA A 130 18.75 -23.25 2.26
CA ALA A 130 20.21 -23.17 2.21
C ALA A 130 20.79 -22.28 3.32
N GLY A 131 20.06 -21.25 3.73
CA GLY A 131 20.48 -20.29 4.75
C GLY A 131 19.32 -19.83 5.62
N PRO A 132 18.85 -20.65 6.58
CA PRO A 132 17.70 -20.33 7.42
C PRO A 132 17.93 -19.17 8.40
N GLN A 133 19.17 -18.67 8.48
CA GLN A 133 19.58 -17.53 9.30
C GLN A 133 19.64 -16.22 8.50
N ILE A 134 19.16 -16.20 7.25
CA ILE A 134 19.07 -14.97 6.46
C ILE A 134 18.17 -13.97 7.20
N ASP A 135 18.63 -12.73 7.33
CA ASP A 135 17.82 -11.69 7.96
C ASP A 135 16.64 -11.30 7.05
N ALA A 136 15.56 -10.84 7.67
CA ALA A 136 14.31 -10.53 6.97
C ALA A 136 14.49 -9.44 5.90
N ARG A 137 15.35 -8.44 6.14
CA ARG A 137 15.64 -7.38 5.17
C ARG A 137 16.33 -7.94 3.93
N GLN A 138 17.41 -8.71 4.10
CA GLN A 138 18.10 -9.37 3.00
C GLN A 138 17.17 -10.34 2.27
N LEU A 139 16.31 -11.07 2.98
CA LEU A 139 15.30 -11.93 2.36
C LEU A 139 14.36 -11.11 1.46
N CYS A 140 13.89 -9.94 1.91
CA CYS A 140 13.07 -9.05 1.11
C CYS A 140 13.79 -8.57 -0.16
N GLU A 141 15.04 -8.11 -0.02
CA GLU A 141 15.87 -7.68 -1.15
C GLU A 141 16.03 -8.80 -2.18
N ARG A 142 16.27 -10.03 -1.72
CA ARG A 142 16.41 -11.22 -2.58
C ARG A 142 15.09 -11.62 -3.22
N ILE A 143 13.98 -11.58 -2.49
CA ILE A 143 12.65 -11.86 -3.06
C ILE A 143 12.35 -10.91 -4.21
N VAL A 144 12.44 -9.61 -3.97
CA VAL A 144 12.10 -8.60 -4.96
C VAL A 144 13.03 -8.67 -6.17
N LYS A 145 14.34 -8.92 -5.96
CA LYS A 145 15.33 -8.90 -7.04
C LYS A 145 15.43 -10.20 -7.83
N ASP A 146 15.40 -11.35 -7.16
CA ASP A 146 15.75 -12.66 -7.75
C ASP A 146 14.53 -13.55 -7.99
N PHE A 147 13.45 -13.33 -7.24
CA PHE A 147 12.29 -14.21 -7.20
C PHE A 147 11.02 -13.56 -7.79
N ILE A 148 11.22 -12.51 -8.58
CA ILE A 148 10.21 -11.87 -9.42
C ILE A 148 10.81 -11.82 -10.83
N ASP A 149 10.39 -12.78 -11.67
CA ASP A 149 10.67 -12.84 -13.11
C ASP A 149 10.03 -14.13 -13.69
N SER A 150 9.39 -14.01 -14.86
CA SER A 150 9.05 -15.15 -15.73
C SER A 150 9.54 -14.84 -17.16
N PRO A 151 10.46 -15.64 -17.73
CA PRO A 151 10.92 -15.47 -19.11
C PRO A 151 9.80 -15.60 -20.16
N GLU A 152 8.62 -16.07 -19.77
CA GLU A 152 7.50 -16.39 -20.66
C GLU A 152 6.57 -15.19 -20.92
N HIS A 153 6.78 -14.03 -20.27
CA HIS A 153 5.84 -12.89 -20.30
C HIS A 153 6.48 -11.51 -20.47
N SER A 154 7.49 -11.40 -21.35
CA SER A 154 8.28 -10.18 -21.64
C SER A 154 7.55 -9.02 -22.35
N SER A 155 6.23 -8.87 -22.14
CA SER A 155 5.44 -7.77 -22.70
C SER A 155 4.63 -7.02 -21.65
N THR A 156 5.00 -7.12 -20.37
CA THR A 156 4.09 -6.80 -19.26
C THR A 156 4.67 -5.76 -18.30
N HIS A 157 3.77 -5.09 -17.59
CA HIS A 157 4.03 -3.94 -16.73
C HIS A 157 3.87 -4.38 -15.29
N ASP A 158 4.88 -5.04 -14.73
CA ASP A 158 4.87 -5.48 -13.34
C ASP A 158 5.79 -4.60 -12.50
N VAL A 159 5.40 -4.40 -11.24
CA VAL A 159 6.19 -3.70 -10.22
C VAL A 159 6.02 -4.44 -8.90
N MET A 160 7.08 -4.56 -8.13
CA MET A 160 7.01 -5.06 -6.76
C MET A 160 8.01 -4.31 -5.92
N ALA A 161 7.61 -3.93 -4.71
CA ALA A 161 8.47 -3.27 -3.75
C ALA A 161 8.43 -3.96 -2.39
N ALA A 162 9.56 -3.86 -1.69
CA ALA A 162 9.67 -4.25 -0.29
C ALA A 162 9.79 -2.99 0.57
N PHE A 163 9.15 -3.00 1.73
CA PHE A 163 9.09 -1.88 2.67
C PHE A 163 9.45 -2.33 4.07
N ALA A 164 10.19 -1.50 4.79
CA ALA A 164 10.43 -1.63 6.23
C ALA A 164 9.36 -0.82 6.97
N LEU A 165 8.48 -1.48 7.71
CA LEU A 165 7.30 -0.85 8.31
C LEU A 165 7.64 -0.03 9.55
N GLU A 166 8.80 -0.27 10.16
CA GLU A 166 9.34 0.61 11.20
C GLU A 166 9.50 2.08 10.74
N ALA A 167 9.72 2.30 9.43
CA ALA A 167 9.91 3.63 8.86
C ALA A 167 8.61 4.26 8.34
N ILE A 168 7.49 3.52 8.37
CA ILE A 168 6.19 3.99 7.86
C ILE A 168 5.61 5.16 8.65
N PRO A 169 5.67 5.20 10.01
CA PRO A 169 5.21 6.37 10.77
C PRO A 169 5.90 7.68 10.35
N ALA A 170 7.21 7.63 10.10
CA ALA A 170 7.96 8.80 9.64
C ALA A 170 7.53 9.23 8.22
N LEU A 171 7.23 8.29 7.32
CA LEU A 171 6.64 8.62 6.01
C LEU A 171 5.26 9.26 6.15
N VAL A 172 4.40 8.73 7.03
CA VAL A 172 3.05 9.24 7.25
C VAL A 172 3.06 10.64 7.85
N GLU A 173 3.97 10.96 8.78
CA GLU A 173 4.15 12.33 9.28
C GLU A 173 4.50 13.31 8.15
N ARG A 174 5.41 12.94 7.23
CA ARG A 174 5.74 13.79 6.07
C ARG A 174 4.59 13.88 5.07
N PHE A 175 3.84 12.79 4.91
CA PHE A 175 2.67 12.73 4.05
C PHE A 175 1.52 13.60 4.58
N ASP A 176 1.30 13.63 5.89
CA ASP A 176 0.32 14.52 6.53
C ASP A 176 0.64 15.99 6.25
N LEU A 177 1.88 16.43 6.53
CA LEU A 177 2.32 17.78 6.20
C LEU A 177 2.11 18.09 4.71
N PHE A 178 2.42 17.13 3.82
CA PHE A 178 2.15 17.28 2.40
C PHE A 178 0.65 17.44 2.10
N ALA A 179 -0.21 16.62 2.72
CA ALA A 179 -1.67 16.70 2.58
C ALA A 179 -2.23 18.04 3.06
N GLU A 180 -1.78 18.55 4.22
CA GLU A 180 -2.16 19.87 4.74
C GLU A 180 -1.84 20.99 3.75
N ARG A 181 -0.61 21.00 3.21
CA ARG A 181 -0.19 22.02 2.24
C ARG A 181 -0.93 21.88 0.92
N LEU A 182 -1.22 20.65 0.49
CA LEU A 182 -1.98 20.38 -0.73
C LEU A 182 -3.43 20.86 -0.58
N LEU A 183 -4.06 20.62 0.56
CA LEU A 183 -5.38 21.11 0.92
C LEU A 183 -5.44 22.64 0.94
N ALA A 184 -4.46 23.31 1.57
CA ALA A 184 -4.39 24.77 1.57
C ALA A 184 -4.31 25.33 0.14
N VAL A 185 -3.41 24.80 -0.69
CA VAL A 185 -3.27 25.20 -2.10
C VAL A 185 -4.56 24.92 -2.89
N ARG A 186 -5.23 23.79 -2.62
CA ARG A 186 -6.49 23.43 -3.29
C ARG A 186 -7.63 24.41 -2.97
N ARG A 187 -7.71 24.91 -1.73
CA ARG A 187 -8.72 25.89 -1.29
C ARG A 187 -8.47 27.27 -1.91
N ASP A 188 -7.21 27.65 -2.06
CA ASP A 188 -6.84 28.98 -2.57
C ASP A 188 -6.80 29.08 -4.10
N HIS A 189 -6.68 27.94 -4.81
CA HIS A 189 -6.45 27.92 -6.25
C HIS A 189 -7.58 27.22 -7.03
N GLY A 190 -8.15 27.92 -8.01
CA GLY A 190 -9.32 27.44 -8.76
C GLY A 190 -9.04 26.29 -9.75
N LYS A 191 -7.85 26.26 -10.38
CA LYS A 191 -7.45 25.18 -11.29
C LYS A 191 -6.51 24.20 -10.59
N PHE A 192 -6.72 22.91 -10.75
CA PHE A 192 -5.87 21.93 -10.09
C PHE A 192 -5.71 20.70 -10.98
N GLY A 193 -4.47 20.44 -11.35
CA GLY A 193 -4.07 19.30 -12.15
C GLY A 193 -2.57 19.12 -12.05
N VAL A 194 -2.13 17.87 -12.09
CA VAL A 194 -0.71 17.50 -12.03
C VAL A 194 -0.40 16.64 -13.25
N LYS A 195 0.63 17.01 -14.01
CA LYS A 195 0.97 16.33 -15.27
C LYS A 195 1.91 15.16 -15.06
N GLY A 196 1.78 14.13 -15.90
CA GLY A 196 2.73 13.00 -15.96
C GLY A 196 2.69 12.12 -14.73
N LEU A 197 1.50 11.94 -14.16
CA LEU A 197 1.22 10.97 -13.12
C LEU A 197 0.87 9.62 -13.73
N VAL A 198 1.08 8.56 -12.96
CA VAL A 198 0.67 7.19 -13.27
C VAL A 198 -0.43 6.79 -12.30
N SER A 199 -1.46 6.16 -12.85
CA SER A 199 -2.60 5.68 -12.07
C SER A 199 -2.82 4.19 -12.30
N PHE A 200 -3.37 3.54 -11.30
CA PHE A 200 -3.72 2.12 -11.28
C PHE A 200 -5.20 1.93 -10.97
N TYR A 201 -5.69 0.71 -11.11
CA TYR A 201 -7.05 0.31 -10.75
C TYR A 201 -8.14 1.26 -11.33
N ASP A 202 -8.14 1.40 -12.66
CA ASP A 202 -9.04 2.31 -13.39
C ASP A 202 -9.02 3.76 -12.88
N GLY A 203 -7.83 4.25 -12.51
CA GLY A 203 -7.63 5.60 -12.02
C GLY A 203 -8.11 5.81 -10.59
N ALA A 204 -8.25 4.75 -9.79
CA ALA A 204 -8.56 4.86 -8.36
C ALA A 204 -7.32 5.17 -7.52
N TYR A 205 -6.18 4.62 -7.93
CA TYR A 205 -4.92 4.71 -7.20
C TYR A 205 -3.90 5.48 -8.00
N TRP A 206 -3.06 6.23 -7.31
CA TRP A 206 -1.99 7.00 -7.93
C TRP A 206 -0.69 6.73 -7.20
N ASP A 207 0.40 6.70 -7.96
CA ASP A 207 1.74 6.53 -7.39
C ASP A 207 2.13 7.74 -6.54
N LEU A 208 2.37 7.50 -5.24
CA LEU A 208 2.70 8.54 -4.26
C LEU A 208 4.04 9.20 -4.59
N GLY A 209 5.03 8.39 -4.97
CA GLY A 209 6.35 8.87 -5.34
C GLY A 209 6.29 9.79 -6.56
N LYS A 210 5.51 9.42 -7.58
CA LYS A 210 5.35 10.22 -8.80
C LYS A 210 4.52 11.46 -8.59
N LEU A 211 3.53 11.41 -7.70
CA LEU A 211 2.78 12.60 -7.28
C LEU A 211 3.70 13.61 -6.61
N ALA A 212 4.44 13.19 -5.59
CA ALA A 212 5.39 14.03 -4.87
C ALA A 212 6.51 14.55 -5.80
N GLU A 213 7.04 13.71 -6.69
CA GLU A 213 8.02 14.12 -7.70
C GLU A 213 7.47 15.18 -8.68
N ALA A 214 6.23 15.01 -9.14
CA ALA A 214 5.63 15.98 -10.05
C ALA A 214 5.43 17.34 -9.39
N ILE A 215 4.97 17.33 -8.14
CA ILE A 215 4.76 18.55 -7.35
C ILE A 215 6.10 19.20 -7.02
N SER A 216 7.14 18.44 -6.65
CA SER A 216 8.46 19.02 -6.36
C SER A 216 9.10 19.68 -7.60
N GLN A 217 8.77 19.19 -8.79
CA GLN A 217 9.27 19.69 -10.08
C GLN A 217 8.42 20.82 -10.71
N GLY A 218 7.38 21.32 -10.04
CA GLY A 218 6.55 22.40 -10.59
C GLY A 218 5.59 21.98 -11.69
N ARG A 219 5.23 20.68 -11.75
CA ARG A 219 4.32 20.15 -12.79
C ARG A 219 2.83 20.29 -12.44
N GLY A 220 2.50 20.95 -11.32
CA GLY A 220 1.13 21.29 -10.94
C GLY A 220 0.66 22.62 -11.53
N GLU A 221 -0.61 22.71 -11.93
CA GLU A 221 -1.22 23.98 -12.40
C GLU A 221 -1.26 25.08 -11.32
N PHE A 222 -1.13 24.67 -10.06
CA PHE A 222 -1.07 25.52 -8.88
C PHE A 222 0.36 25.94 -8.49
N ALA A 223 1.36 25.71 -9.35
CA ALA A 223 2.76 26.06 -9.07
C ALA A 223 3.02 27.58 -8.88
N THR A 224 2.04 28.42 -9.18
CA THR A 224 2.09 29.88 -8.94
C THR A 224 1.33 30.32 -7.70
N SER A 225 0.71 29.38 -6.96
CA SER A 225 0.02 29.67 -5.71
C SER A 225 1.00 30.17 -4.64
N PRO A 226 0.62 31.12 -3.77
CA PRO A 226 1.47 31.60 -2.69
C PRO A 226 2.00 30.48 -1.77
N GLY A 227 1.20 29.45 -1.51
CA GLY A 227 1.57 28.30 -0.67
C GLY A 227 2.34 27.18 -1.39
N TYR A 228 2.73 27.39 -2.66
CA TYR A 228 3.38 26.35 -3.44
C TYR A 228 4.82 26.06 -2.96
N ALA A 229 5.53 27.05 -2.40
CA ALA A 229 6.89 26.84 -1.92
C ALA A 229 6.93 25.83 -0.76
N GLU A 230 5.99 25.94 0.18
CA GLU A 230 5.83 25.03 1.30
C GLU A 230 5.35 23.65 0.85
N LEU A 231 4.40 23.59 -0.09
CA LEU A 231 3.95 22.33 -0.68
C LEU A 231 5.09 21.60 -1.42
N LYS A 232 5.92 22.34 -2.15
CA LYS A 232 7.10 21.80 -2.83
C LYS A 232 8.07 21.15 -1.84
N ALA A 233 8.38 21.85 -0.74
CA ALA A 233 9.26 21.32 0.31
C ALA A 233 8.68 20.06 0.95
N ALA A 234 7.38 20.06 1.28
CA ALA A 234 6.70 18.88 1.82
C ALA A 234 6.74 17.68 0.87
N ALA A 235 6.60 17.91 -0.45
CA ALA A 235 6.73 16.86 -1.46
C ALA A 235 8.16 16.27 -1.52
N GLU A 236 9.20 17.09 -1.36
CA GLU A 236 10.59 16.63 -1.29
C GLU A 236 10.87 15.80 -0.02
N GLU A 237 10.22 16.14 1.09
CA GLU A 237 10.26 15.37 2.34
C GLU A 237 9.59 14.00 2.17
N VAL A 238 8.40 13.92 1.54
CA VAL A 238 7.73 12.65 1.21
C VAL A 238 8.64 11.76 0.36
N LEU A 239 9.27 12.29 -0.69
CA LEU A 239 10.21 11.54 -1.53
C LEU A 239 11.39 10.97 -0.73
N THR A 240 11.88 11.73 0.25
CA THR A 240 12.99 11.31 1.09
C THR A 240 12.57 10.22 2.07
N ALA A 241 11.43 10.38 2.73
CA ALA A 241 10.90 9.36 3.63
C ALA A 241 10.54 8.07 2.87
N LEU A 242 9.90 8.16 1.71
CA LEU A 242 9.56 6.99 0.89
C LEU A 242 10.81 6.19 0.48
N ARG A 243 11.91 6.88 0.14
CA ARG A 243 13.20 6.22 -0.14
C ARG A 243 13.78 5.52 1.09
N ALA A 244 13.59 6.07 2.29
CA ALA A 244 14.07 5.47 3.52
C ALA A 244 13.25 4.23 3.93
N THR A 245 11.95 4.25 3.66
CA THR A 245 11.03 3.12 3.91
C THR A 245 11.24 1.97 2.93
N ARG A 246 11.53 2.26 1.66
CA ARG A 246 11.63 1.23 0.61
C ARG A 246 12.98 0.49 0.70
N VAL A 247 12.90 -0.81 0.97
CA VAL A 247 14.04 -1.73 1.04
C VAL A 247 14.57 -2.03 -0.35
N SER A 248 13.68 -2.43 -1.26
CA SER A 248 14.02 -2.77 -2.64
C SER A 248 12.82 -2.59 -3.55
N MET A 249 13.07 -2.51 -4.85
CA MET A 249 12.04 -2.45 -5.87
C MET A 249 12.52 -3.15 -7.13
N TRP A 250 11.61 -3.87 -7.77
CA TRP A 250 11.77 -4.46 -9.08
C TRP A 250 10.61 -4.01 -9.97
N TYR A 251 10.90 -3.88 -11.25
CA TYR A 251 9.94 -3.49 -12.27
C TYR A 251 10.37 -4.06 -13.62
N ASP A 252 9.42 -4.21 -14.53
CA ASP A 252 9.68 -4.59 -15.93
C ASP A 252 8.82 -3.77 -16.91
N GLY A 253 9.10 -3.90 -18.21
CA GLY A 253 8.34 -3.29 -19.28
C GLY A 253 8.36 -1.76 -19.22
N ASP A 254 7.22 -1.09 -19.49
CA ASP A 254 7.20 0.37 -19.47
C ASP A 254 7.43 0.97 -18.08
N TYR A 255 7.27 0.21 -17.00
CA TYR A 255 7.59 0.66 -15.64
C TYR A 255 9.10 0.81 -15.43
N ALA A 256 9.92 0.12 -16.23
CA ALA A 256 11.38 0.21 -16.18
C ALA A 256 12.00 1.56 -16.55
N THR A 257 11.17 2.52 -16.98
CA THR A 257 11.60 3.87 -17.35
C THR A 257 11.52 4.88 -16.20
N GLY A 258 11.41 4.42 -14.96
CA GLY A 258 11.23 5.30 -13.80
C GLY A 258 9.85 5.95 -13.78
N LYS A 259 8.85 5.29 -14.37
CA LYS A 259 7.45 5.74 -14.36
C LYS A 259 6.74 5.44 -13.04
N VAL A 260 7.30 4.56 -12.23
CA VAL A 260 6.70 4.08 -10.98
C VAL A 260 7.63 4.28 -9.77
N GLY A 261 7.08 4.25 -8.56
CA GLY A 261 7.69 4.62 -7.29
C GLY A 261 7.55 3.53 -6.21
N GLY A 262 6.75 2.51 -6.47
CA GLY A 262 6.56 1.29 -5.70
C GLY A 262 5.41 1.34 -4.69
N LEU A 263 4.80 2.51 -4.46
CA LEU A 263 3.78 2.71 -3.44
C LEU A 263 2.70 3.67 -3.95
N SER A 264 1.45 3.20 -3.95
CA SER A 264 0.31 4.00 -4.36
C SER A 264 -0.47 4.58 -3.17
N LEU A 265 -1.40 5.46 -3.49
CA LEU A 265 -2.38 6.05 -2.58
C LEU A 265 -3.76 6.10 -3.24
N PHE A 266 -4.82 6.17 -2.45
CA PHE A 266 -6.18 6.35 -2.95
C PHE A 266 -6.50 7.81 -3.29
N TRP A 267 -6.83 8.07 -4.55
CA TRP A 267 -7.34 9.35 -5.03
C TRP A 267 -8.18 9.14 -6.29
N PRO A 268 -9.45 8.73 -6.17
CA PRO A 268 -10.17 8.22 -7.33
C PRO A 268 -10.45 9.31 -8.37
N SER A 269 -10.30 8.99 -9.64
CA SER A 269 -10.54 9.96 -10.73
C SER A 269 -12.01 10.42 -10.83
N LYS A 270 -12.94 9.72 -10.18
CA LYS A 270 -14.39 9.99 -10.23
C LYS A 270 -14.97 10.20 -8.83
N ALA A 271 -15.85 11.19 -8.72
CA ALA A 271 -16.49 11.57 -7.46
C ALA A 271 -17.46 10.52 -6.92
N ASP A 272 -18.16 9.80 -7.80
CA ASP A 272 -19.06 8.70 -7.42
C ASP A 272 -18.31 7.59 -6.69
N LYS A 273 -17.13 7.21 -7.19
CA LYS A 273 -16.24 6.23 -6.55
C LYS A 273 -15.76 6.72 -5.18
N TYR A 274 -15.43 8.01 -5.02
CA TYR A 274 -15.11 8.52 -3.69
C TYR A 274 -16.31 8.45 -2.75
N GLN A 275 -17.49 8.93 -3.18
CA GLN A 275 -18.71 8.93 -2.37
C GLN A 275 -19.11 7.52 -1.91
N GLU A 276 -18.95 6.54 -2.79
CA GLU A 276 -19.24 5.13 -2.52
C GLU A 276 -18.37 4.54 -1.41
N TYR A 277 -17.08 4.92 -1.36
CA TYR A 277 -16.09 4.35 -0.43
C TYR A 277 -15.71 5.28 0.73
N ARG A 278 -16.23 6.50 0.77
CA ARG A 278 -15.81 7.55 1.71
C ARG A 278 -15.90 7.11 3.16
N ASN A 279 -17.03 6.54 3.58
CA ASN A 279 -17.23 6.14 4.97
C ASN A 279 -16.23 5.07 5.39
N TYR A 280 -16.00 4.08 4.53
CA TYR A 280 -14.95 3.08 4.74
C TYR A 280 -13.57 3.72 4.78
N TYR A 281 -13.24 4.58 3.81
CA TYR A 281 -11.93 5.20 3.72
C TYR A 281 -11.59 6.00 4.99
N LYS A 282 -12.56 6.69 5.57
CA LYS A 282 -12.39 7.44 6.83
C LYS A 282 -12.13 6.57 8.06
N THR A 283 -12.36 5.27 7.99
CA THR A 283 -12.04 4.33 9.08
C THR A 283 -10.62 3.78 9.01
N LEU A 284 -9.89 3.99 7.91
CA LEU A 284 -8.49 3.55 7.80
C LEU A 284 -7.63 4.38 8.74
N ALA A 285 -6.64 3.74 9.37
CA ALA A 285 -5.73 4.39 10.33
C ALA A 285 -5.02 5.63 9.74
N LEU A 286 -4.78 5.65 8.42
CA LEU A 286 -4.18 6.80 7.73
C LEU A 286 -5.10 8.03 7.77
N SER A 287 -6.40 7.84 7.62
CA SER A 287 -7.39 8.94 7.63
C SER A 287 -7.58 9.54 9.02
N GLU A 288 -7.25 8.80 10.08
CA GLU A 288 -7.37 9.31 11.45
C GLU A 288 -6.21 10.26 11.84
N VAL A 289 -5.08 10.19 11.12
CA VAL A 289 -3.83 10.87 11.50
C VAL A 289 -3.26 11.78 10.42
N THR A 290 -3.93 11.89 9.27
CA THR A 290 -3.46 12.74 8.17
C THR A 290 -4.58 13.60 7.61
N ALA A 291 -4.23 14.78 7.08
CA ALA A 291 -5.18 15.67 6.42
C ALA A 291 -5.64 15.19 5.02
N TRP A 292 -5.41 13.92 4.68
CA TRP A 292 -5.61 13.42 3.33
C TRP A 292 -7.09 13.20 2.99
N ASP A 293 -7.89 12.68 3.91
CA ASP A 293 -9.33 12.52 3.67
C ASP A 293 -10.05 13.88 3.66
N GLU A 294 -9.59 14.90 4.41
CA GLU A 294 -10.07 16.27 4.23
C GLU A 294 -9.66 16.87 2.89
N PHE A 295 -8.47 16.53 2.38
CA PHE A 295 -8.09 16.87 1.00
C PHE A 295 -9.05 16.24 -0.01
N LEU A 296 -9.39 14.95 0.14
CA LEU A 296 -10.34 14.27 -0.73
C LEU A 296 -11.75 14.88 -0.62
N ASP A 297 -12.25 15.17 0.58
CA ASP A 297 -13.52 15.85 0.81
C ASP A 297 -13.56 17.21 0.09
N CYS A 298 -12.51 18.02 0.26
CA CYS A 298 -12.36 19.29 -0.42
C CYS A 298 -12.26 19.12 -1.95
N TRP A 299 -11.59 18.07 -2.41
CA TRP A 299 -11.40 17.78 -3.83
C TRP A 299 -12.71 17.47 -4.53
N PHE A 300 -13.55 16.61 -3.93
CA PHE A 300 -14.83 16.18 -4.49
C PHE A 300 -16.02 17.06 -4.08
N GLY A 301 -15.78 18.11 -3.28
CA GLY A 301 -16.84 19.03 -2.85
C GLY A 301 -17.84 18.40 -1.90
N VAL A 302 -17.38 17.46 -1.06
CA VAL A 302 -18.20 16.92 0.03
C VAL A 302 -18.22 17.96 1.15
N LEU A 303 -19.41 18.39 1.54
CA LEU A 303 -19.58 19.30 2.66
C LEU A 303 -19.38 18.53 3.97
N PRO A 304 -18.75 19.12 5.01
CA PRO A 304 -18.74 18.54 6.34
C PRO A 304 -20.18 18.31 6.80
N GLU A 305 -20.46 17.14 7.39
CA GLU A 305 -21.74 16.87 8.06
C GLU A 305 -21.94 17.73 9.32
#